data_AF-A0A367LYE4-F1
#
_entry.id   AF-A0A367LYE4-F1
#
_cell.length_a   1.000
_cell.length_b   1.000
_cell.length_c   1.000
_cell.angle_alpha   90.00
_cell.angle_beta   90.00
_cell.angle_gamma   90.00
#
_symmetry.space_group_name_H-M   'P 1'
#
loop_
_entity.id
_entity.type
_entity.pdbx_description
1 polymer ?
#
loop_
_entity_poly.entity_id
_entity_poly.type
_entity_poly.pdbx_seq_one_letter_code
_entity_poly.pdbx_strand_id
1 'polypeptide(L)' 'MTDQRFKIVFSGELMPDASLETVKDNLARLFKSEPGKIDALFGGRPVVLKRELPEAEAERYLTALRQAG' A
#
# COMPACT_ATOMS: atom_id res chain seq x y z
N MET A 1 8.36 -4.88 26.81
CA MET A 1 8.70 -4.17 25.56
C MET A 1 7.50 -4.37 24.65
N THR A 2 6.80 -3.31 24.29
CA THR A 2 5.54 -3.36 23.55
C THR A 2 5.83 -3.89 22.15
N ASP A 3 5.39 -5.11 21.83
CA ASP A 3 5.44 -5.68 20.47
C ASP A 3 4.40 -4.95 19.62
N GLN A 4 4.69 -3.69 19.28
CA GLN A 4 3.76 -2.82 18.58
C GLN A 4 3.76 -3.23 17.12
N ARG A 5 2.79 -4.07 16.75
CA ARG A 5 2.58 -4.53 15.39
C ARG A 5 1.76 -3.51 14.61
N PHE A 6 2.31 -3.09 13.49
CA PHE A 6 1.67 -2.19 12.56
C PHE A 6 1.03 -2.98 11.42
N LYS A 7 0.03 -2.37 10.79
CA LYS A 7 -0.57 -2.86 9.55
C LYS A 7 -0.67 -1.71 8.58
N ILE A 8 -0.47 -2.04 7.31
CA ILE A 8 -0.58 -1.09 6.21
C ILE A 8 -1.90 -1.38 5.51
N VAL A 9 -2.77 -0.37 5.51
CA VAL A 9 -4.09 -0.43 4.89
C VAL A 9 -4.13 0.60 3.78
N PHE A 10 -4.52 0.14 2.59
CA PHE A 10 -4.79 0.99 1.46
C PHE A 10 -6.28 1.27 1.40
N SER A 11 -6.69 2.52 1.60
CA SER A 11 -8.11 2.89 1.62
C SER A 11 -8.76 2.94 0.23
N GLY A 12 -7.97 2.89 -0.85
CA GLY A 12 -8.46 3.10 -2.21
C GLY A 12 -8.58 4.57 -2.61
N GLU A 13 -8.23 5.49 -1.70
CA GLU A 13 -8.13 6.92 -1.97
C GLU A 13 -6.75 7.24 -2.55
N LEU A 14 -6.75 7.81 -3.76
CA LEU A 14 -5.57 8.32 -4.42
C LEU A 14 -5.22 9.68 -3.84
N MET A 15 -3.93 10.00 -3.71
CA MET A 15 -3.54 11.38 -3.48
C MET A 15 -3.91 12.22 -4.70
N PRO A 16 -4.26 13.51 -4.53
CA PRO A 16 -4.67 14.38 -5.63
C PRO A 16 -3.59 14.55 -6.72
N ASP A 17 -2.33 14.29 -6.38
CA ASP A 17 -1.19 14.35 -7.31
C ASP A 17 -0.88 12.99 -7.98
N ALA A 18 -1.61 11.93 -7.62
CA ALA A 18 -1.31 10.56 -8.01
C ALA A 18 -2.38 9.96 -8.94
N SER A 19 -1.97 9.56 -10.14
CA SER A 19 -2.86 8.89 -11.11
C SER A 19 -3.08 7.43 -10.74
N LEU A 20 -4.33 6.96 -10.87
CA LEU A 20 -4.70 5.55 -10.62
C LEU A 20 -3.76 4.55 -11.31
N GLU A 21 -3.40 4.79 -12.56
CA GLU A 21 -2.48 3.92 -13.33
C GLU A 21 -1.08 3.89 -12.73
N THR A 22 -0.55 5.05 -12.33
CA THR A 22 0.77 5.18 -11.69
C THR A 22 0.78 4.49 -10.33
N VAL A 23 -0.25 4.70 -9.51
CA VAL A 23 -0.35 4.04 -8.19
C VAL A 23 -0.51 2.53 -8.36
N LYS A 24 -1.29 2.08 -9.35
CA LYS A 24 -1.43 0.66 -9.69
C LYS A 24 -0.09 0.03 -10.08
N ASP A 25 0.67 0.66 -10.95
CA ASP A 25 1.99 0.16 -11.38
C ASP A 25 2.99 0.15 -10.21
N ASN A 26 3.06 1.25 -9.45
CA ASN A 26 3.95 1.35 -8.30
C ASN A 26 3.60 0.33 -7.21
N LEU A 27 2.31 0.12 -6.91
CA LEU A 27 1.87 -0.93 -5.98
C LEU A 27 2.19 -2.33 -6.51
N ALA A 28 1.95 -2.59 -7.81
CA ALA A 28 2.28 -3.87 -8.42
C ALA A 28 3.79 -4.16 -8.29
N ARG A 29 4.65 -3.16 -8.50
CA ARG A 29 6.11 -3.27 -8.35
C ARG A 29 6.54 -3.40 -6.89
N LEU A 30 5.95 -2.62 -6.00
CA LEU A 30 6.25 -2.63 -4.56
C LEU A 30 5.90 -3.97 -3.92
N PHE A 31 4.71 -4.48 -4.20
CA PHE A 31 4.20 -5.74 -3.64
C PHE A 31 4.56 -6.96 -4.49
N LYS A 32 5.25 -6.76 -5.63
CA LYS A 32 5.49 -7.79 -6.65
C LYS A 32 4.22 -8.59 -6.93
N SER A 33 3.10 -7.88 -7.04
CA SER A 33 1.77 -8.44 -7.22
C SER A 33 1.26 -8.15 -8.62
N GLU A 34 0.39 -9.02 -9.11
CA GLU A 34 -0.17 -8.88 -10.44
C GLU A 34 -1.15 -7.69 -10.50
N PRO A 35 -1.19 -6.96 -11.63
CA PRO A 35 -2.04 -5.79 -11.80
C PRO A 35 -3.53 -6.10 -11.58
N GLY A 36 -4.00 -7.32 -11.88
CA GLY A 36 -5.38 -7.72 -11.60
C GLY A 36 -5.73 -7.79 -10.10
N LYS A 37 -4.77 -8.17 -9.24
CA LYS A 37 -4.96 -8.11 -7.79
C LYS A 37 -4.98 -6.67 -7.29
N ILE A 38 -4.11 -5.84 -7.86
CA ILE A 38 -4.05 -4.41 -7.53
C ILE A 38 -5.34 -3.70 -7.96
N ASP A 39 -5.88 -4.00 -9.14
CA ASP A 39 -7.16 -3.46 -9.63
C ASP A 39 -8.31 -3.74 -8.66
N ALA A 40 -8.36 -4.96 -8.12
CA ALA A 40 -9.35 -5.34 -7.11
C ALA A 40 -9.22 -4.54 -5.79
N LEU A 41 -8.05 -3.95 -5.49
CA LEU A 41 -7.86 -3.07 -4.31
C LEU A 41 -8.50 -1.70 -4.51
N PHE A 42 -8.59 -1.24 -5.75
CA PHE A 42 -9.23 0.04 -6.11
C PHE A 42 -10.75 -0.06 -6.22
N GLY A 43 -11.35 -1.21 -5.90
CA GLY A 43 -12.79 -1.43 -5.91
C GLY A 43 -13.58 -0.68 -4.81
N GLY A 44 -13.00 0.35 -4.18
CA GLY A 44 -13.67 1.19 -3.19
C GLY A 44 -13.77 0.61 -1.78
N ARG A 45 -13.01 -0.46 -1.48
CA ARG A 45 -12.94 -1.03 -0.13
C ARG A 45 -11.50 -0.95 0.39
N PRO A 46 -11.30 -0.58 1.66
CA PRO A 46 -9.97 -0.57 2.24
C PRO A 46 -9.40 -2.00 2.26
N VAL A 47 -8.22 -2.18 1.67
CA VAL A 47 -7.54 -3.47 1.64
C VAL A 47 -6.27 -3.44 2.48
N VAL A 48 -6.09 -4.46 3.30
CA VAL A 48 -4.89 -4.64 4.10
C VAL A 48 -3.80 -5.20 3.18
N LEU A 49 -2.81 -4.37 2.84
CA LEU A 49 -1.67 -4.78 2.03
C LEU A 49 -0.77 -5.73 2.81
N LYS A 50 -0.51 -5.39 4.08
CA LYS A 50 0.38 -6.15 4.96
C LYS A 50 -0.01 -5.91 6.42
N ARG A 51 0.09 -6.96 7.24
CA ARG A 51 -0.18 -6.93 8.69
C ARG A 51 1.01 -7.50 9.43
N GLU A 52 1.08 -7.22 10.73
CA GLU A 52 2.10 -7.74 11.63
C GLU A 52 3.51 -7.25 11.29
N LEU A 53 3.60 -5.99 10.88
CA LEU A 53 4.87 -5.34 10.58
C LEU A 53 5.48 -4.73 11.85
N PRO A 54 6.78 -4.90 12.07
CA PRO A 54 7.51 -4.09 13.03
C PRO A 54 7.60 -2.63 12.53
N GLU A 55 7.81 -1.69 13.46
CA GLU A 55 7.88 -0.25 13.17
C GLU A 55 8.79 0.08 11.98
N ALA A 56 10.04 -0.42 12.00
CA ALA A 56 11.01 -0.16 10.94
C ALA A 56 10.54 -0.63 9.55
N GLU A 57 9.75 -1.70 9.48
CA GLU A 57 9.23 -2.21 8.22
C GLU A 57 7.98 -1.44 7.79
N ALA A 58 7.14 -1.03 8.74
CA ALA A 58 6.02 -0.14 8.49
C ALA A 58 6.48 1.23 7.95
N GLU A 59 7.54 1.82 8.50
CA GLU A 59 8.13 3.07 7.99
C GLU A 59 8.65 2.92 6.54
N ARG A 60 9.31 1.80 6.23
CA ARG A 60 9.74 1.48 4.87
C ARG A 60 8.57 1.39 3.91
N TYR A 61 7.52 0.66 4.30
CA TYR A 61 6.30 0.57 3.50
C TYR A 61 5.63 1.93 3.32
N LEU A 62 5.56 2.73 4.38
CA LEU A 62 4.93 4.05 4.35
C LEU A 62 5.69 5.02 3.45
N THR A 63 7.03 4.96 3.46
CA THR A 63 7.88 5.73 2.55
C THR A 63 7.69 5.29 1.10
N ALA A 64 7.69 3.99 0.85
CA ALA A 64 7.51 3.46 -0.49
C ALA A 64 6.10 3.74 -1.05
N LEU A 65 5.07 3.72 -0.20
CA LEU A 65 3.72 4.14 -0.56
C LEU A 65 3.63 5.63 -0.86
N ARG A 66 4.29 6.49 -0.07
CA ARG A 66 4.38 7.93 -0.39
C ARG A 66 5.11 8.20 -1.70
N GLN A 67 6.13 7.41 -2.03
CA GLN A 67 6.81 7.49 -3.32
C GLN A 67 5.98 6.91 -4.48
N ALA A 68 5.07 5.98 -4.18
CA ALA A 68 4.18 5.38 -5.16
C ALA A 68 3.07 6.32 -5.65
N GLY A 69 2.76 7.37 -4.88
CA GLY A 69 1.72 8.36 -5.19
C GLY A 69 0.44 8.09 -4.42
#